data_AF-A0A9P7C542-F1
#
_entry.id   AF-A0A9P7C542-F1
#
_cell.length_a   1.000
_cell.length_b   1.000
_cell.length_c   1.000
_cell.angle_alpha   90.00
_cell.angle_beta   90.00
_cell.angle_gamma   90.00
#
_symmetry.space_group_name_H-M   'P 1'
#
loop_
_entity.id
_entity.type
_entity.pdbx_description
1 polymer ?
#
loop_
_entity_poly.entity_id
_entity_poly.type
_entity_poly.pdbx_seq_one_letter_code
_entity_poly.pdbx_strand_id
1 'polypeptide(L)'
;MPDTAQEYGVRDPFSPQQSIDGGARYMRALLRRYNGDRPLAAAAYNAGIGAVTRYKGVPPYAETLAYVDKVMALYARYREAMGIRTEVPAR
;
A
#
# COMPACT_ATOMS: atom_id res chain seq x y z
N MET A 1 9.43 -0.18 -10.41
CA MET A 1 8.40 -1.02 -11.07
C MET A 1 7.94 -0.32 -12.36
N PRO A 2 8.66 -0.47 -13.49
CA PRO A 2 8.29 0.20 -14.74
C PRO A 2 6.89 -0.19 -15.24
N ASP A 3 6.56 -1.48 -15.17
CA ASP A 3 5.27 -2.00 -15.64
C ASP A 3 4.09 -1.42 -14.84
N THR A 4 4.22 -1.32 -13.52
CA THR A 4 3.22 -0.66 -12.66
C THR A 4 3.10 0.83 -12.97
N ALA A 5 4.20 1.52 -13.21
CA ALA A 5 4.15 2.93 -13.60
C ALA A 5 3.36 3.11 -14.90
N GLN A 6 3.59 2.23 -15.89
CA GLN A 6 2.84 2.24 -17.14
C GLN A 6 1.35 1.92 -16.94
N GLU A 7 1.02 0.85 -16.20
CA GLU A 7 -0.36 0.42 -15.93
C GLU A 7 -1.19 1.54 -15.28
N TYR A 8 -0.57 2.32 -14.39
CA TYR A 8 -1.23 3.40 -13.66
C TYR A 8 -0.99 4.80 -14.25
N GLY A 9 -0.44 4.89 -15.48
CA GLY A 9 -0.34 6.13 -16.25
C GLY A 9 0.75 7.11 -15.78
N VAL A 10 1.73 6.64 -15.02
CA VAL A 10 2.89 7.42 -14.58
C VAL A 10 3.95 7.39 -15.68
N ARG A 11 4.08 8.49 -16.41
CA ARG A 11 5.09 8.66 -17.48
C ARG A 11 6.40 9.24 -16.94
N ASP A 12 6.28 10.12 -15.96
CA ASP A 12 7.40 10.69 -15.23
C ASP A 12 7.24 10.39 -13.73
N PRO A 13 8.02 9.45 -13.16
CA PRO A 13 7.94 9.11 -11.74
C PRO A 13 8.52 10.20 -10.82
N PHE A 14 9.24 11.20 -11.37
CA PHE A 14 9.72 12.35 -10.61
C PHE A 14 8.70 13.48 -10.57
N SER A 15 7.63 13.42 -11.37
CA SER A 15 6.49 14.33 -11.27
C SER A 15 5.67 14.02 -10.02
N PRO A 16 5.58 14.94 -9.03
CA PRO A 16 4.83 14.68 -7.80
C PRO A 16 3.36 14.37 -8.07
N GLN A 17 2.76 15.09 -9.02
CA GLN A 17 1.35 14.91 -9.38
C GLN A 17 1.08 13.52 -9.96
N GLN A 18 1.92 13.05 -10.89
CA GLN A 18 1.74 11.72 -11.49
C GLN A 18 1.99 10.62 -10.47
N SER A 19 3.02 10.77 -9.64
CA SER A 19 3.34 9.78 -8.60
C SER A 19 2.25 9.66 -7.54
N ILE A 20 1.64 10.78 -7.13
CA ILE A 20 0.51 10.75 -6.18
C ILE A 20 -0.73 10.10 -6.83
N ASP A 21 -1.12 10.50 -8.05
CA ASP A 21 -2.30 9.93 -8.71
C ASP A 21 -2.13 8.43 -8.99
N GLY A 22 -1.03 8.05 -9.63
CA GLY A 22 -0.74 6.65 -9.96
C GLY A 22 -0.62 5.78 -8.71
N GLY A 23 0.09 6.26 -7.68
CA GLY A 23 0.22 5.58 -6.40
C GLY A 23 -1.11 5.39 -5.68
N ALA A 24 -1.96 6.43 -5.65
CA ALA A 24 -3.28 6.36 -5.03
C ALA A 24 -4.21 5.36 -5.76
N ARG A 25 -4.18 5.36 -7.10
CA ARG A 25 -4.96 4.42 -7.92
C ARG A 25 -4.49 2.98 -7.73
N TYR A 26 -3.18 2.75 -7.68
CA TYR A 26 -2.63 1.42 -7.40
C TYR A 26 -2.98 0.94 -6.00
N MET A 27 -2.81 1.77 -4.98
CA MET A 27 -3.19 1.43 -3.60
C MET A 27 -4.69 1.11 -3.49
N ARG A 28 -5.56 1.86 -4.17
CA ARG A 28 -7.01 1.56 -4.23
C ARG A 28 -7.29 0.20 -4.86
N ALA A 29 -6.56 -0.18 -5.91
CA ALA A 29 -6.70 -1.49 -6.54
C ALA A 29 -6.27 -2.62 -5.59
N LEU A 30 -5.17 -2.42 -4.83
CA LEU A 30 -4.71 -3.38 -3.83
C LEU A 30 -5.70 -3.53 -2.67
N LEU A 31 -6.20 -2.43 -2.12
CA LEU A 31 -7.22 -2.47 -1.06
C LEU A 31 -8.48 -3.21 -1.51
N ARG A 32 -8.92 -3.01 -2.76
CA ARG A 32 -10.04 -3.79 -3.32
C ARG A 32 -9.71 -5.28 -3.43
N ARG A 33 -8.53 -5.64 -3.91
CA ARG A 33 -8.07 -7.03 -4.03
C ARG A 33 -8.03 -7.75 -2.69
N TYR A 34 -7.64 -7.06 -1.62
CA TYR A 34 -7.53 -7.62 -0.28
C TYR A 34 -8.70 -7.26 0.64
N ASN A 35 -9.88 -6.94 0.09
CA ASN A 35 -11.11 -6.68 0.85
C ASN A 35 -10.96 -5.63 1.97
N GLY A 36 -10.13 -4.61 1.74
CA GLY A 36 -9.86 -3.55 2.70
C GLY A 36 -8.79 -3.88 3.75
N ASP A 37 -8.18 -5.06 3.69
CA ASP A 37 -7.05 -5.44 4.54
C ASP A 37 -5.82 -4.58 4.20
N ARG A 38 -5.58 -3.59 5.06
CA ARG A 38 -4.51 -2.59 4.88
C ARG A 38 -3.10 -3.21 5.02
N PRO A 39 -2.82 -4.08 6.01
CA PRO A 39 -1.56 -4.82 6.05
C PRO A 39 -1.25 -5.60 4.77
N LEU A 40 -2.21 -6.36 4.22
CA LEU A 40 -1.98 -7.12 2.98
C LEU A 40 -1.80 -6.21 1.76
N ALA A 41 -2.54 -5.10 1.68
CA ALA A 41 -2.35 -4.11 0.63
C ALA A 41 -0.97 -3.44 0.70
N ALA A 42 -0.52 -3.06 1.89
CA ALA A 42 0.81 -2.48 2.09
C ALA A 42 1.93 -3.48 1.75
N ALA A 43 1.78 -4.74 2.17
CA ALA A 43 2.70 -5.81 1.83
C ALA A 43 2.78 -6.03 0.31
N ALA A 44 1.64 -6.04 -0.39
CA ALA A 44 1.59 -6.20 -1.85
C ALA A 44 2.18 -4.99 -2.60
N TYR A 45 2.07 -3.79 -2.03
CA TYR A 45 2.68 -2.59 -2.60
C TYR A 45 4.23 -2.67 -2.55
N ASN A 46 4.79 -3.21 -1.46
CA ASN A 46 6.24 -3.36 -1.30
C ASN A 46 6.80 -4.62 -1.98
N ALA A 47 6.26 -5.80 -1.65
CA ALA A 47 6.78 -7.10 -2.08
C ALA A 47 6.14 -7.64 -3.38
N GLY A 48 5.10 -6.98 -3.88
CA GLY A 48 4.33 -7.43 -5.03
C GLY A 48 3.20 -8.42 -4.69
N ILE A 49 2.14 -8.40 -5.50
CA ILE A 49 0.96 -9.26 -5.35
C ILE A 49 1.34 -10.74 -5.36
N GLY A 50 2.25 -11.14 -6.25
CA GLY A 50 2.68 -12.55 -6.39
C GLY A 50 3.29 -13.12 -5.11
N ALA A 51 4.06 -12.32 -4.36
CA ALA A 51 4.63 -12.73 -3.08
C ALA A 51 3.52 -12.93 -2.04
N VAL A 52 2.61 -11.97 -1.89
CA VAL A 52 1.48 -12.08 -0.94
C VAL A 52 0.59 -13.28 -1.28
N THR A 53 0.32 -13.54 -2.56
CA THR A 53 -0.41 -14.73 -3.01
C THR A 53 0.33 -16.02 -2.66
N ARG A 54 1.64 -16.10 -2.93
CA ARG A 54 2.46 -17.29 -2.64
C ARG A 54 2.47 -17.63 -1.15
N TYR A 55 2.60 -16.63 -0.29
CA TYR A 55 2.65 -16.81 1.16
C TYR A 55 1.27 -16.84 1.83
N LYS A 56 0.19 -16.58 1.07
CA LYS A 56 -1.19 -16.49 1.58
C LYS A 56 -1.32 -15.48 2.74
N GLY A 57 -0.56 -14.40 2.68
CA GLY A 57 -0.41 -13.44 3.77
C GLY A 57 0.78 -12.51 3.54
N VAL A 58 1.15 -11.75 4.57
CA VAL A 58 2.35 -10.92 4.54
C VAL A 58 3.58 -11.84 4.42
N PRO A 59 4.42 -11.71 3.38
CA PRO A 59 5.59 -12.55 3.23
C PRO A 59 6.59 -12.25 4.36
N PRO A 60 7.33 -13.25 4.88
CA PRO A 60 8.26 -13.11 5.99
C PRO A 60 9.60 -12.47 5.56
N TYR A 61 9.55 -11.44 4.72
CA TYR A 61 10.71 -10.66 4.34
C TYR A 61 10.89 -9.54 5.35
N ALA A 62 12.09 -9.41 5.92
CA ALA A 62 12.37 -8.42 6.96
C ALA A 62 12.00 -6.99 6.51
N GLU A 63 12.29 -6.65 5.25
CA GLU A 63 11.91 -5.37 4.66
C GLU A 63 10.39 -5.17 4.62
N THR A 64 9.64 -6.18 4.16
CA THR A 64 8.18 -6.08 4.03
C THR A 64 7.49 -5.98 5.39
N LEU A 65 7.96 -6.71 6.40
CA LEU A 65 7.46 -6.60 7.76
C LEU A 65 7.66 -5.18 8.29
N ALA A 66 8.89 -4.65 8.19
CA ALA A 66 9.19 -3.29 8.62
C ALA A 66 8.40 -2.22 7.83
N TYR A 67 8.17 -2.46 6.53
CA TYR A 67 7.38 -1.59 5.67
C TYR A 67 5.91 -1.54 6.11
N VAL A 68 5.30 -2.70 6.38
CA VAL A 68 3.91 -2.80 6.85
C VAL A 68 3.75 -2.06 8.18
N ASP A 69 4.62 -2.32 9.15
CA ASP A 69 4.57 -1.66 10.46
C ASP A 69 4.67 -0.13 10.32
N LYS A 70 5.61 0.35 9.51
CA LYS A 70 5.79 1.77 9.23
C LYS A 70 4.55 2.39 8.60
N VAL A 71 3.96 1.76 7.59
CA VAL A 71 2.77 2.29 6.90
C VAL A 71 1.57 2.33 7.82
N MET A 72 1.36 1.31 8.66
CA MET A 72 0.26 1.29 9.62
C MET A 72 0.40 2.38 10.68
N ALA A 73 1.60 2.61 11.19
CA ALA A 73 1.87 3.70 12.13
C ALA A 73 1.64 5.09 11.50
N LEU A 74 2.12 5.30 10.27
CA LEU A 74 1.91 6.55 9.53
C LEU A 74 0.43 6.78 9.22
N TYR A 75 -0.30 5.74 8.84
CA TYR A 75 -1.74 5.83 8.56
C TYR A 75 -2.51 6.33 9.79
N ALA A 76 -2.26 5.76 10.98
CA ALA A 76 -2.89 6.20 12.22
C ALA A 76 -2.56 7.67 12.52
N ARG A 77 -1.28 8.04 12.44
CA ARG A 77 -0.81 9.41 12.70
C ARG A 77 -1.42 10.43 11.73
N TYR A 78 -1.50 10.11 10.43
CA TYR A 78 -2.08 11.03 9.45
C TYR A 78 -3.59 11.20 9.64
N ARG A 79 -4.32 10.14 10.02
CA ARG A 79 -5.75 10.26 10.33
C ARG A 79 -6.00 11.18 11.52
N GLU A 80 -5.23 11.00 12.59
CA GLU A 80 -5.27 11.88 13.76
C GLU A 80 -5.00 13.34 13.37
N ALA A 81 -3.91 13.58 12.63
CA ALA A 81 -3.56 14.93 12.16
C ALA A 81 -4.63 15.56 11.25
N MET A 82 -5.40 14.74 10.51
CA MET A 82 -6.52 15.18 9.67
C MET A 82 -7.85 15.28 10.42
N GLY A 83 -7.90 14.99 11.72
CA GLY A 83 -9.16 14.97 12.50
C GLY A 83 -10.14 13.87 12.09
N ILE A 84 -9.67 12.85 11.36
CA ILE A 84 -10.48 11.70 10.92
C ILE A 84 -10.37 10.63 12.00
N ARG A 85 -11.50 10.17 12.57
CA ARG A 85 -11.49 9.09 13.58
C ARG A 85 -10.63 7.92 13.11
N THR A 86 -9.67 7.51 13.93
CA THR A 86 -8.88 6.30 13.70
C THR A 86 -9.82 5.09 13.75
N GLU A 87 -9.95 4.38 12.63
CA GLU A 87 -10.55 3.05 12.63
C GLU A 87 -9.51 2.10 13.23
N VAL A 88 -9.77 1.61 14.44
CA VAL A 88 -9.02 0.47 14.97
C VAL A 88 -9.35 -0.71 14.05
N PRO A 89 -8.38 -1.38 13.43
CA PRO A 89 -8.68 -2.52 12.56
C PRO A 89 -9.47 -3.57 13.36
N ALA A 90 -10.51 -4.11 12.74
CA ALA A 90 -11.21 -5.26 13.28
C ALA A 90 -10.19 -6.39 13.50
N ARG A 91 -10.20 -6.96 14.71
CA ARG A 91 -9.36 -8.10 15.08
C ARG A 91 -9.72 -9.34 14.29
#